data_AF-A0A239HUS9-F1
#
_entry.id   AF-A0A239HUS9-F1
#
_cell.length_a   1.000
_cell.length_b   1.000
_cell.length_c   1.000
_cell.angle_alpha   90.00
_cell.angle_beta   90.00
_cell.angle_gamma   90.00
#
_symmetry.space_group_name_H-M   'P 1'
#
loop_
_entity.id
_entity.type
_entity.pdbx_description
1 polymer ?
#
loop_
_entity_poly.entity_id
_entity_poly.type
_entity_poly.pdbx_seq_one_letter_code
_entity_poly.pdbx_strand_id
1 'polypeptide(L)'
;MSAARVTAGRAARKRTPLDRHGVFQPPADRPDPVDIVLAQEKDRIPELLNLRHERMRASPLAFYRGAAAVMAADLVTQPGSGLVTQLCGDAHLYNFGLFASPERRLVFDLNDFDETWPGPFEWDVKRLLASVALAGRANGFGRRDRAVILLRAARRYRETMAAFAGMSELDVWYARADVDDLVERLDHDRRRKVLQVGAKARGRTGLQAYRKLTTVVDGRRGIAADPPLLVPVSDLLPELDRLQLEDRIRALLAGYRSTLAEDRRHLFDAFRYVDMARKVVGVGSVGTRCWIVLLTARDDTDPLLLQVKEAGPSVLATATVWAAAGPAPGLAAGTDGEGHRVVAGQRLMQATSDIFLGWHRVPGIDGRTRDFYVRQLRDWKGSVPTEEMNPRGLRAYAELCSWTLARAHARSGDRVAIAAYLGDSDRFDRALAEFAESYATRSELDHIAFRAATKP
;
A
#
# COMPACT_ATOMS: atom_id res chain seq x y z
N MET A 1 -22.14 8.59 21.76
CA MET A 1 -21.58 7.28 21.34
C MET A 1 -22.65 6.21 21.52
N SER A 2 -22.94 5.38 20.51
CA SER A 2 -23.97 4.34 20.62
C SER A 2 -23.54 3.24 21.61
N ALA A 3 -24.33 3.02 22.67
CA ALA A 3 -24.06 2.03 23.71
C ALA A 3 -23.92 0.60 23.15
N ALA A 4 -24.61 0.28 22.05
CA ALA A 4 -24.52 -1.01 21.37
C ALA A 4 -23.12 -1.26 20.78
N ARG A 5 -22.52 -0.25 20.13
CA ARG A 5 -21.17 -0.34 19.52
C ARG A 5 -20.10 -0.55 20.59
N VAL A 6 -20.20 0.18 21.72
CA VAL A 6 -19.32 0.00 22.88
C VAL A 6 -19.45 -1.42 23.46
N THR A 7 -20.69 -1.92 23.57
CA THR A 7 -20.96 -3.28 24.06
C THR A 7 -20.35 -4.33 23.13
N ALA A 8 -20.47 -4.17 21.81
CA ALA A 8 -19.87 -5.05 20.83
C ALA A 8 -18.33 -5.12 20.97
N GLY A 9 -17.67 -3.97 21.12
CA GLY A 9 -16.22 -3.92 21.35
C GLY A 9 -15.78 -4.59 22.65
N ARG A 10 -16.52 -4.38 23.75
CA ARG A 10 -16.25 -5.05 25.02
C ARG A 10 -16.51 -6.56 24.95
N ALA A 11 -17.54 -6.99 24.22
CA ALA A 11 -17.82 -8.40 23.98
C ALA A 11 -16.70 -9.06 23.15
N ALA A 12 -16.19 -8.37 22.12
CA ALA A 12 -15.02 -8.81 21.37
C ALA A 12 -13.80 -9.00 22.30
N ARG A 13 -13.57 -8.08 23.24
CA ARG A 13 -12.46 -8.20 24.23
C ARG A 13 -12.61 -9.40 25.15
N LYS A 14 -13.85 -9.77 25.51
CA LYS A 14 -14.09 -10.98 26.32
C LYS A 14 -13.77 -12.25 25.53
N ARG A 15 -14.08 -12.31 24.23
CA ARG A 15 -13.76 -13.45 23.36
C ARG A 15 -12.27 -13.54 23.07
N THR A 16 -11.65 -12.42 22.76
CA THR A 16 -10.22 -12.30 22.44
C THR A 16 -9.60 -11.24 23.35
N PRO A 17 -9.05 -11.65 24.52
CA PRO A 17 -8.28 -10.74 25.37
C PRO A 17 -7.07 -10.12 24.64
N LEU A 18 -6.74 -8.87 24.97
CA LEU A 18 -5.72 -8.08 24.28
C LEU A 18 -4.32 -8.74 24.26
N ASP A 19 -3.98 -9.47 25.32
CA ASP A 19 -2.74 -10.24 25.48
C ASP A 19 -2.64 -11.43 24.53
N ARG A 20 -3.76 -11.94 24.00
CA ARG A 20 -3.74 -13.03 23.01
C ARG A 20 -3.16 -12.60 21.66
N HIS A 21 -3.00 -11.30 21.42
CA HIS A 21 -2.35 -10.79 20.21
C HIS A 21 -0.82 -10.78 20.29
N GLY A 22 -0.23 -11.21 21.42
CA GLY A 22 1.20 -11.18 21.72
C GLY A 22 2.07 -12.06 20.83
N VAL A 23 2.87 -12.94 21.43
CA VAL A 23 3.84 -13.78 20.70
C VAL A 23 3.18 -14.54 19.55
N PHE A 24 3.73 -14.38 18.34
CA PHE A 24 3.40 -15.25 17.22
C PHE A 24 4.06 -16.61 17.41
N GLN A 25 3.25 -17.65 17.51
CA GLN A 25 3.69 -19.04 17.50
C GLN A 25 3.18 -19.69 16.21
N PRO A 26 4.08 -20.10 15.29
CA PRO A 26 3.66 -20.75 14.06
C PRO A 26 2.98 -22.09 14.40
N PRO A 27 1.86 -22.43 13.76
CA PRO A 27 1.26 -23.75 13.92
C PRO A 27 2.17 -24.84 13.32
N ALA A 28 2.01 -26.09 13.77
CA ALA A 28 2.87 -27.20 13.34
C ALA A 28 2.75 -27.51 11.83
N ASP A 29 1.57 -27.25 11.27
CA ASP A 29 1.21 -27.39 9.86
C ASP A 29 1.29 -26.07 9.09
N ARG A 30 2.03 -25.07 9.60
CA ARG A 30 2.27 -23.81 8.89
C ARG A 30 2.80 -24.10 7.47
N PRO A 31 2.14 -23.59 6.42
CA PRO A 31 2.63 -23.78 5.05
C PRO A 31 4.03 -23.17 4.85
N ASP A 32 4.82 -23.78 3.97
CA ASP A 32 6.17 -23.29 3.68
C ASP A 32 6.09 -21.85 3.08
N PRO A 33 6.76 -20.85 3.68
CA PRO A 33 6.76 -19.48 3.16
C PRO A 33 7.31 -19.39 1.73
N VAL A 34 8.24 -20.28 1.34
CA VAL A 34 8.78 -20.36 -0.01
C VAL A 34 7.70 -20.81 -0.99
N ASP A 35 6.97 -21.88 -0.67
CA ASP A 35 5.88 -22.38 -1.50
C ASP A 35 4.79 -21.33 -1.71
N ILE A 36 4.45 -20.57 -0.65
CA ILE A 36 3.50 -19.44 -0.76
C ILE A 36 4.02 -18.40 -1.77
N VAL A 37 5.28 -17.99 -1.68
CA VAL A 37 5.85 -16.97 -2.57
C VAL A 37 5.93 -17.45 -4.02
N LEU A 38 6.36 -18.71 -4.23
CA LEU A 38 6.48 -19.33 -5.55
C LEU A 38 5.10 -19.59 -6.18
N ALA A 39 4.08 -19.92 -5.39
CA ALA A 39 2.72 -20.08 -5.92
C ALA A 39 2.19 -18.80 -6.60
N GLN A 40 2.60 -17.62 -6.12
CA GLN A 40 2.24 -16.33 -6.74
C GLN A 40 2.96 -16.06 -8.07
N GLU A 41 3.90 -16.90 -8.49
CA GLU A 41 4.69 -16.68 -9.73
C GLU A 41 3.98 -17.19 -10.97
N LYS A 42 2.99 -18.08 -10.81
CA LYS A 42 2.23 -18.69 -11.91
C LYS A 42 1.56 -17.65 -12.83
N ASP A 43 1.14 -16.52 -12.27
CA ASP A 43 0.44 -15.44 -13.01
C ASP A 43 1.33 -14.23 -13.31
N ARG A 44 2.62 -14.28 -12.91
CA ARG A 44 3.59 -13.21 -13.12
C ARG A 44 4.32 -13.37 -14.46
N ILE A 45 4.88 -12.27 -14.93
CA ILE A 45 5.71 -12.19 -16.13
C ILE A 45 7.02 -12.98 -15.89
N PRO A 46 7.27 -14.09 -16.62
CA PRO A 46 8.36 -15.02 -16.33
C PRO A 46 9.77 -14.38 -16.32
N GLU A 47 10.06 -13.53 -17.29
CA GLU A 47 11.35 -12.84 -17.43
C GLU A 47 11.67 -11.87 -16.26
N LEU A 48 10.68 -11.51 -15.44
CA LEU A 48 10.87 -10.63 -14.27
C LEU A 48 10.99 -11.41 -12.96
N LEU A 49 10.88 -12.75 -12.97
CA LEU A 49 10.94 -13.57 -11.76
C LEU A 49 12.31 -13.51 -11.09
N ASN A 50 13.40 -13.58 -11.85
CA ASN A 50 14.76 -13.44 -11.29
C ASN A 50 14.95 -12.10 -10.58
N LEU A 51 14.47 -10.99 -11.18
CA LEU A 51 14.52 -9.67 -10.57
C LEU A 51 13.65 -9.59 -9.29
N ARG A 52 12.52 -10.32 -9.24
CA ARG A 52 11.70 -10.42 -8.02
C ARG A 52 12.49 -11.12 -6.91
N HIS A 53 13.10 -12.26 -7.23
CA HIS A 53 13.92 -13.03 -6.28
C HIS A 53 15.08 -12.19 -5.78
N GLU A 54 15.86 -11.56 -6.67
CA GLU A 54 16.98 -10.68 -6.32
C GLU A 54 16.55 -9.60 -5.30
N ARG A 55 15.46 -8.88 -5.58
CA ARG A 55 14.96 -7.82 -4.70
C ARG A 55 14.46 -8.35 -3.35
N MET A 56 13.80 -9.51 -3.33
CA MET A 56 13.34 -10.13 -2.08
C MET A 56 14.50 -10.72 -1.27
N ARG A 57 15.58 -11.17 -1.93
CA ARG A 57 16.79 -11.71 -1.28
C ARG A 57 17.63 -10.63 -0.59
N ALA A 58 17.50 -9.37 -0.98
CA ALA A 58 18.34 -8.27 -0.51
C ALA A 58 18.40 -8.10 1.02
N SER A 59 17.28 -8.26 1.73
CA SER A 59 17.24 -8.20 3.20
C SER A 59 15.94 -8.80 3.76
N PRO A 60 15.87 -9.15 5.07
CA PRO A 60 14.63 -9.60 5.70
C PRO A 60 13.47 -8.60 5.54
N LEU A 61 13.77 -7.29 5.61
CA LEU A 61 12.78 -6.25 5.39
C LEU A 61 12.31 -6.17 3.92
N ALA A 62 13.21 -6.40 2.95
CA ALA A 62 12.84 -6.48 1.54
C ALA A 62 11.97 -7.72 1.25
N PHE A 63 12.33 -8.88 1.81
CA PHE A 63 11.53 -10.09 1.76
C PHE A 63 10.13 -9.86 2.34
N TYR A 64 10.04 -9.28 3.54
CA TYR A 64 8.78 -9.00 4.23
C TYR A 64 7.82 -8.14 3.41
N ARG A 65 8.34 -7.14 2.69
CA ARG A 65 7.58 -6.29 1.75
C ARG A 65 7.10 -7.04 0.51
N GLY A 66 7.79 -8.13 0.12
CA GLY A 66 7.39 -8.99 -1.00
C GLY A 66 6.52 -10.19 -0.60
N ALA A 67 6.35 -10.43 0.70
CA ALA A 67 5.75 -11.65 1.26
C ALA A 67 4.44 -11.37 2.03
N ALA A 68 3.58 -10.48 1.52
CA ALA A 68 2.28 -10.18 2.13
C ALA A 68 1.41 -11.45 2.32
N ALA A 69 1.43 -12.35 1.34
CA ALA A 69 0.71 -13.62 1.39
C ALA A 69 1.16 -14.54 2.54
N VAL A 70 2.47 -14.54 2.88
CA VAL A 70 3.00 -15.36 3.98
C VAL A 70 2.38 -14.90 5.31
N MET A 71 2.36 -13.58 5.54
CA MET A 71 1.75 -13.05 6.76
C MET A 71 0.23 -13.20 6.78
N ALA A 72 -0.45 -13.09 5.64
CA ALA A 72 -1.88 -13.35 5.56
C ALA A 72 -2.21 -14.82 5.96
N ALA A 73 -1.43 -15.78 5.47
CA ALA A 73 -1.55 -17.20 5.83
C ALA A 73 -1.22 -17.47 7.30
N ASP A 74 -0.31 -16.71 7.89
CA ASP A 74 -0.04 -16.78 9.33
C ASP A 74 -1.20 -16.21 10.16
N LEU A 75 -1.69 -15.02 9.80
CA LEU A 75 -2.66 -14.27 10.58
C LEU A 75 -4.06 -14.90 10.60
N VAL A 76 -4.45 -15.66 9.58
CA VAL A 76 -5.73 -16.39 9.57
C VAL A 76 -5.82 -17.42 10.70
N THR A 77 -4.68 -17.97 11.14
CA THR A 77 -4.62 -18.95 12.24
C THR A 77 -4.58 -18.30 13.62
N GLN A 78 -4.45 -16.98 13.70
CA GLN A 78 -4.23 -16.26 14.95
C GLN A 78 -5.54 -15.77 15.57
N PRO A 79 -5.58 -15.54 16.90
CA PRO A 79 -6.74 -14.95 17.55
C PRO A 79 -7.10 -13.60 16.92
N GLY A 80 -8.35 -13.52 16.46
CA GLY A 80 -8.95 -12.32 15.87
C GLY A 80 -9.96 -11.67 16.81
N SER A 81 -10.04 -10.34 16.78
CA SER A 81 -11.06 -9.58 17.52
C SER A 81 -12.48 -9.78 16.93
N GLY A 82 -12.54 -10.11 15.63
CA GLY A 82 -13.76 -10.12 14.84
C GLY A 82 -14.29 -8.73 14.50
N LEU A 83 -13.53 -7.67 14.83
CA LEU A 83 -13.86 -6.30 14.47
C LEU A 83 -13.31 -5.99 13.08
N VAL A 84 -14.21 -6.06 12.10
CA VAL A 84 -13.89 -5.91 10.68
C VAL A 84 -13.82 -4.43 10.29
N THR A 85 -12.83 -4.10 9.47
CA THR A 85 -12.63 -2.81 8.82
C THR A 85 -12.13 -3.06 7.39
N GLN A 86 -12.13 -2.04 6.52
CA GLN A 86 -11.34 -2.14 5.29
C GLN A 86 -9.86 -2.11 5.65
N LEU A 87 -9.14 -3.18 5.31
CA LEU A 87 -7.69 -3.25 5.44
C LEU A 87 -7.02 -2.67 4.19
N CYS A 88 -5.84 -2.09 4.36
CA CYS A 88 -4.88 -1.84 3.29
C CYS A 88 -4.30 -3.18 2.83
N GLY A 89 -4.12 -4.13 3.76
CA GLY A 89 -3.67 -5.49 3.52
C GLY A 89 -2.16 -5.63 3.34
N ASP A 90 -1.47 -4.53 3.01
CA ASP A 90 -0.02 -4.45 2.96
C ASP A 90 0.54 -3.27 3.79
N ALA A 91 -0.02 -3.02 4.98
CA ALA A 91 0.33 -1.86 5.81
C ALA A 91 1.74 -1.94 6.43
N HIS A 92 2.81 -1.70 5.67
CA HIS A 92 4.20 -1.64 6.16
C HIS A 92 4.82 -0.24 5.99
N LEU A 93 5.92 0.09 6.68
CA LEU A 93 6.55 1.42 6.69
C LEU A 93 6.77 2.08 5.31
N TYR A 94 7.06 1.31 4.25
CA TYR A 94 7.29 1.84 2.89
C TYR A 94 6.02 2.03 2.06
N ASN A 95 4.86 1.62 2.59
CA ASN A 95 3.55 1.84 1.99
C ASN A 95 2.85 3.05 2.61
N PHE A 96 3.61 3.90 3.30
CA PHE A 96 3.22 5.25 3.69
C PHE A 96 4.14 6.26 3.01
N GLY A 97 3.65 7.46 2.76
CA GLY A 97 4.40 8.44 2.00
C GLY A 97 3.70 9.77 1.83
N LEU A 98 4.40 10.67 1.16
CA LEU A 98 3.94 12.02 0.88
C LEU A 98 3.32 12.11 -0.51
N PHE A 99 2.24 12.88 -0.62
CA PHE A 99 1.45 13.08 -1.83
C PHE A 99 0.97 14.52 -1.97
N ALA A 100 0.61 14.91 -3.20
CA ALA A 100 -0.16 16.11 -3.43
C ALA A 100 -1.65 15.84 -3.22
N SER A 101 -2.33 16.74 -2.52
CA SER A 101 -3.80 16.83 -2.59
C SER A 101 -4.23 17.51 -3.91
N PRO A 102 -5.52 17.40 -4.32
CA PRO A 102 -6.08 18.18 -5.42
C PRO A 102 -5.85 19.69 -5.26
N GLU A 103 -5.86 20.20 -4.02
CA GLU A 103 -5.55 21.60 -3.68
C GLU A 103 -4.05 21.89 -3.66
N ARG A 104 -3.21 20.94 -4.10
CA ARG A 104 -1.73 21.04 -4.15
C ARG A 104 -1.08 21.26 -2.78
N ARG A 105 -1.64 20.64 -1.73
CA ARG A 105 -1.01 20.55 -0.40
C ARG A 105 -0.28 19.22 -0.22
N LEU A 106 0.75 19.21 0.61
CA LEU A 106 1.50 17.99 0.89
C LEU A 106 0.82 17.21 2.01
N VAL A 107 0.31 16.02 1.70
CA VAL A 107 -0.37 15.15 2.65
C VAL A 107 0.43 13.87 2.87
N PHE A 108 0.39 13.34 4.10
CA PHE A 108 0.95 12.03 4.42
C PHE A 108 -0.16 10.98 4.48
N ASP A 109 0.00 9.89 3.72
CA ASP A 109 -1.02 8.84 3.63
C ASP A 109 -0.45 7.46 3.26
N LEU A 110 -1.32 6.46 3.16
CA LEU A 110 -1.07 5.13 2.58
C LEU A 110 -0.92 5.20 1.05
N ASN A 111 -0.11 4.28 0.49
CA ASN A 111 0.39 4.37 -0.89
C ASN A 111 -0.03 3.24 -1.82
N ASP A 112 -0.37 2.08 -1.25
CA ASP A 112 -0.63 0.84 -1.99
C ASP A 112 -1.85 0.15 -1.39
N PHE A 113 -2.74 -0.28 -2.27
CA PHE A 113 -4.05 -0.85 -1.92
C PHE A 113 -4.34 -2.10 -2.76
N ASP A 114 -3.33 -2.68 -3.44
CA ASP A 114 -3.46 -3.93 -4.19
C ASP A 114 -4.12 -5.04 -3.34
N GLU A 115 -3.81 -5.06 -2.04
CA GLU A 115 -4.28 -6.06 -1.08
C GLU A 115 -5.46 -5.61 -0.23
N THR A 116 -6.12 -4.51 -0.61
CA THR A 116 -7.22 -4.00 0.21
C THR A 116 -8.38 -4.97 0.28
N TRP A 117 -8.82 -5.32 1.49
CA TRP A 117 -9.89 -6.29 1.71
C TRP A 117 -10.54 -6.08 3.08
N PRO A 118 -11.83 -6.43 3.28
CA PRO A 118 -12.43 -6.43 4.61
C PRO A 118 -11.76 -7.46 5.52
N GLY A 119 -11.30 -7.05 6.70
CA GLY A 119 -10.72 -7.98 7.66
C GLY A 119 -10.51 -7.39 9.05
N PRO A 120 -10.00 -8.21 10.00
CA PRO A 120 -9.76 -7.77 11.37
C PRO A 120 -8.71 -6.66 11.41
N PHE A 121 -9.03 -5.52 12.02
CA PHE A 121 -8.16 -4.34 12.02
C PHE A 121 -6.74 -4.63 12.51
N GLU A 122 -6.59 -5.59 13.44
CA GLU A 122 -5.29 -5.93 14.01
C GLU A 122 -4.30 -6.50 12.99
N TRP A 123 -4.75 -6.98 11.83
CA TRP A 123 -3.86 -7.52 10.78
C TRP A 123 -2.94 -6.45 10.21
N ASP A 124 -3.51 -5.30 9.83
CA ASP A 124 -2.72 -4.16 9.35
C ASP A 124 -1.82 -3.57 10.45
N VAL A 125 -2.30 -3.51 11.70
CA VAL A 125 -1.48 -2.99 12.82
C VAL A 125 -0.29 -3.92 13.10
N LYS A 126 -0.52 -5.23 13.11
CA LYS A 126 0.52 -6.26 13.23
C LYS A 126 1.52 -6.17 12.09
N ARG A 127 1.04 -6.00 10.86
CA ARG A 127 1.89 -5.85 9.66
C ARG A 127 2.77 -4.60 9.75
N LEU A 128 2.19 -3.49 10.20
CA LEU A 128 2.92 -2.24 10.37
C LEU A 128 4.03 -2.39 11.40
N LEU A 129 3.70 -2.90 12.59
CA LEU A 129 4.66 -2.98 13.69
C LEU A 129 5.76 -4.02 13.44
N ALA A 130 5.48 -5.14 12.79
CA ALA A 130 6.52 -6.08 12.37
C ALA A 130 7.50 -5.42 11.38
N SER A 131 7.04 -4.59 10.44
CA SER A 131 7.93 -3.82 9.57
C SER A 131 8.78 -2.79 10.33
N VAL A 132 8.25 -2.20 11.40
CA VAL A 132 9.00 -1.28 12.29
C VAL A 132 10.09 -2.03 13.06
N ALA A 133 9.81 -3.23 13.56
CA ALA A 133 10.78 -4.07 14.23
C ALA A 133 11.93 -4.46 13.27
N LEU A 134 11.59 -4.90 12.05
CA LEU A 134 12.56 -5.23 11.00
C LEU A 134 13.42 -4.02 10.60
N ALA A 135 12.84 -2.84 10.42
CA ALA A 135 13.60 -1.62 10.14
C ALA A 135 14.55 -1.24 11.30
N GLY A 136 14.09 -1.36 12.55
CA GLY A 136 14.95 -1.14 13.71
C GLY A 136 16.12 -2.12 13.78
N ARG A 137 15.92 -3.39 13.41
CA ARG A 137 16.99 -4.39 13.33
C ARG A 137 17.95 -4.11 12.19
N ALA A 138 17.44 -3.74 11.01
CA ALA A 138 18.25 -3.36 9.85
C ALA A 138 19.16 -2.15 10.14
N ASN A 139 18.69 -1.19 10.95
CA ASN A 139 19.46 -0.04 11.38
C ASN A 139 20.40 -0.32 12.58
N GLY A 140 20.50 -1.57 13.04
CA GLY A 140 21.36 -1.94 14.16
C GLY A 140 20.90 -1.44 15.53
N PHE A 141 19.63 -1.06 15.70
CA PHE A 141 19.13 -0.54 16.98
C PHE A 141 19.08 -1.62 18.04
N GLY A 142 19.44 -1.27 19.27
CA GLY A 142 19.34 -2.17 20.42
C GLY A 142 17.89 -2.50 20.79
N ARG A 143 17.69 -3.64 21.48
CA ARG A 143 16.35 -4.13 21.89
C ARG A 143 15.54 -3.08 22.67
N ARG A 144 16.19 -2.29 23.53
CA ARG A 144 15.52 -1.24 24.33
C ARG A 144 14.93 -0.14 23.43
N ASP A 145 15.70 0.34 22.45
CA ASP A 145 15.22 1.38 21.53
C ASP A 145 14.06 0.88 20.68
N ARG A 146 14.17 -0.33 20.13
CA ARG A 146 13.08 -0.95 19.34
C ARG A 146 11.81 -1.14 20.17
N ALA A 147 11.94 -1.61 21.41
CA ALA A 147 10.79 -1.73 22.31
C ALA A 147 10.09 -0.39 22.54
N VAL A 148 10.84 0.69 22.77
CA VAL A 148 10.28 2.04 22.92
C VAL A 148 9.56 2.49 21.64
N ILE A 149 10.16 2.26 20.47
CA ILE A 149 9.57 2.61 19.17
C ILE A 149 8.23 1.88 18.97
N LEU A 150 8.23 0.56 19.17
CA LEU A 150 7.05 -0.30 18.96
C LEU A 150 5.92 0.05 19.93
N LEU A 151 6.23 0.21 21.22
CA LEU A 151 5.24 0.60 22.23
C LEU A 151 4.60 1.96 21.90
N ARG A 152 5.40 2.92 21.42
CA ARG A 152 4.92 4.26 21.06
C ARG A 152 4.05 4.23 19.81
N ALA A 153 4.44 3.47 18.80
CA ALA A 153 3.63 3.28 17.60
C ALA A 153 2.28 2.59 17.91
N ALA A 154 2.29 1.50 18.66
CA ALA A 154 1.06 0.80 19.06
C ALA A 154 0.14 1.67 19.92
N ARG A 155 0.71 2.36 20.92
CA ARG A 155 0.00 3.36 21.73
C ARG A 155 -0.63 4.45 20.86
N ARG A 156 0.12 4.97 19.88
CA ARG A 156 -0.36 6.02 18.99
C ARG A 156 -1.57 5.56 18.19
N TYR A 157 -1.57 4.33 17.68
CA TYR A 157 -2.76 3.76 17.02
C TYR A 157 -3.96 3.74 17.99
N ARG A 158 -3.78 3.20 19.19
CA ARG A 158 -4.84 3.06 20.21
C ARG A 158 -5.45 4.40 20.63
N GLU A 159 -4.61 5.36 21.01
CA GLU A 159 -5.06 6.69 21.43
C GLU A 159 -5.75 7.44 20.29
N THR A 160 -5.29 7.24 19.04
CA THR A 160 -5.93 7.83 17.87
C THR A 160 -7.31 7.23 17.60
N MET A 161 -7.47 5.92 17.73
CA MET A 161 -8.79 5.27 17.64
C MET A 161 -9.74 5.78 18.73
N ALA A 162 -9.25 5.96 19.96
CA ALA A 162 -10.05 6.53 21.05
C ALA A 162 -10.49 7.98 20.73
N ALA A 163 -9.59 8.81 20.20
CA ALA A 163 -9.92 10.16 19.77
C ALA A 163 -10.98 10.17 18.66
N PHE A 164 -10.81 9.34 17.60
CA PHE A 164 -11.77 9.27 16.51
C PHE A 164 -13.13 8.71 16.94
N ALA A 165 -13.19 7.81 17.93
CA ALA A 165 -14.45 7.33 18.49
C ALA A 165 -15.31 8.45 19.13
N GLY A 166 -14.67 9.55 19.55
CA GLY A 166 -15.35 10.75 20.07
C GLY A 166 -15.76 11.77 19.00
N MET A 167 -15.33 11.60 17.74
CA MET A 167 -15.59 12.56 16.65
C MET A 167 -16.84 12.21 15.84
N SER A 168 -17.43 13.23 15.20
CA SER A 168 -18.51 13.04 14.23
C SER A 168 -18.02 12.31 12.98
N GLU A 169 -18.94 11.75 12.20
CA GLU A 169 -18.58 11.05 10.95
C GLU A 169 -17.84 11.96 9.96
N LEU A 170 -18.28 13.21 9.81
CA LEU A 170 -17.65 14.18 8.91
C LEU A 170 -16.27 14.61 9.40
N ASP A 171 -16.09 14.82 10.71
CA ASP A 171 -14.77 15.17 11.25
C ASP A 171 -13.73 14.08 11.02
N VAL A 172 -14.13 12.81 11.16
CA VAL A 172 -13.26 11.66 10.85
C VAL A 172 -12.97 11.58 9.35
N TRP A 173 -13.97 11.87 8.51
CA TRP A 173 -13.78 11.88 7.06
C TRP A 173 -12.79 12.95 6.59
N TYR A 174 -12.82 14.13 7.20
CA TYR A 174 -11.92 15.25 6.89
C TYR A 174 -10.57 15.22 7.61
N ALA A 175 -10.40 14.33 8.59
CA ALA A 175 -9.15 14.19 9.31
C ALA A 175 -7.99 13.88 8.34
N ARG A 176 -6.86 14.57 8.50
CA ARG A 176 -5.66 14.36 7.69
C ARG A 176 -4.39 14.59 8.50
N ALA A 177 -3.34 13.84 8.15
CA ALA A 177 -2.00 14.13 8.64
C ALA A 177 -1.45 15.25 7.75
N ASP A 178 -1.75 16.49 8.12
CA ASP A 178 -1.17 17.65 7.45
C ASP A 178 0.31 17.76 7.87
N VAL A 179 1.19 17.70 6.89
CA VAL A 179 2.64 17.71 7.10
C VAL A 179 3.08 19.09 7.58
N ASP A 180 2.43 20.14 7.12
CA ASP A 180 2.76 21.50 7.52
C ASP A 180 2.39 21.73 9.01
N ASP A 181 1.23 21.22 9.47
CA ASP A 181 0.85 21.22 10.90
C ASP A 181 1.80 20.38 11.77
N LEU A 182 2.29 19.26 11.23
CA LEU A 182 3.28 18.43 11.91
C LEU A 182 4.60 19.19 12.05
N VAL A 183 5.03 19.90 11.01
CA VAL A 183 6.27 20.67 10.97
C VAL A 183 6.31 21.80 12.00
N GLU A 184 5.19 22.48 12.24
CA GLU A 184 5.09 23.58 13.20
C GLU A 184 5.35 23.14 14.65
N ARG A 185 5.15 21.86 14.95
CA ARG A 185 5.32 21.29 16.30
C ARG A 185 6.71 20.66 16.52
N LEU A 186 7.59 20.70 15.53
CA LEU A 186 8.92 20.10 15.58
C LEU A 186 9.99 21.08 16.06
N ASP A 187 11.03 20.54 16.70
CA ASP A 187 12.26 21.29 16.93
C ASP A 187 12.94 21.70 15.61
N HIS A 188 13.84 22.68 15.68
CA HIS A 188 14.46 23.31 14.51
C HIS A 188 15.10 22.29 13.54
N ASP A 189 15.83 21.30 14.07
CA ASP A 189 16.57 20.34 13.26
C ASP A 189 15.64 19.34 12.56
N ARG A 190 14.58 18.89 13.24
CA ARG A 190 13.57 18.01 12.63
C ARG A 190 12.71 18.76 11.64
N ARG A 191 12.33 20.00 11.94
CA ARG A 191 11.65 20.91 11.01
C ARG A 191 12.44 21.04 9.71
N ARG A 192 13.75 21.29 9.79
CA ARG A 192 14.61 21.36 8.60
C ARG A 192 14.58 20.06 7.79
N LYS A 193 14.69 18.89 8.42
CA LYS A 193 14.67 17.59 7.72
C LYS A 193 13.32 17.31 7.05
N VAL A 194 12.20 17.56 7.75
CA VAL A 194 10.86 17.34 7.17
C VAL A 194 10.60 18.32 6.02
N LEU A 195 11.01 19.59 6.15
CA LEU A 195 10.94 20.57 5.06
C LEU A 195 11.79 20.16 3.86
N GLN A 196 12.99 19.59 4.07
CA GLN A 196 13.80 19.05 2.98
C GLN A 196 13.13 17.87 2.26
N VAL A 197 12.57 16.92 3.02
CA VAL A 197 11.81 15.80 2.45
C VAL A 197 10.58 16.30 1.70
N GLY A 198 9.86 17.28 2.26
CA GLY A 198 8.71 17.92 1.63
C GLY A 198 9.07 18.70 0.37
N ALA A 199 10.16 19.47 0.37
CA ALA A 199 10.68 20.15 -0.81
C ALA A 199 11.10 19.14 -1.91
N LYS A 200 11.77 18.06 -1.53
CA LYS A 200 12.13 16.95 -2.44
C LYS A 200 10.88 16.28 -3.01
N ALA A 201 9.83 16.10 -2.22
CA ALA A 201 8.54 15.58 -2.68
C ALA A 201 7.86 16.55 -3.65
N ARG A 202 7.77 17.85 -3.31
CA ARG A 202 7.21 18.89 -4.19
C ARG A 202 7.96 19.00 -5.52
N GLY A 203 9.27 18.74 -5.55
CA GLY A 203 10.08 18.68 -6.76
C GLY A 203 9.81 17.45 -7.66
N ARG A 204 9.15 16.41 -7.14
CA ARG A 204 8.75 15.22 -7.90
C ARG A 204 7.41 15.44 -8.59
N THR A 205 7.38 16.34 -9.56
CA THR A 205 6.17 16.64 -10.37
C THR A 205 6.04 15.69 -11.56
N GLY A 206 4.85 15.63 -12.16
CA GLY A 206 4.63 14.99 -13.46
C GLY A 206 5.59 15.49 -14.54
N LEU A 207 5.94 16.79 -14.53
CA LEU A 207 6.91 17.38 -15.47
C LEU A 207 8.35 16.88 -15.23
N GLN A 208 8.79 16.71 -13.98
CA GLN A 208 10.09 16.09 -13.69
C GLN A 208 10.11 14.63 -14.14
N ALA A 209 9.03 13.88 -13.86
CA ALA A 209 8.90 12.50 -14.31
C ALA A 209 8.92 12.42 -15.84
N TYR A 210 8.19 13.28 -16.53
CA TYR A 210 8.21 13.41 -17.97
C TYR A 210 9.63 13.63 -18.51
N ARG A 211 10.35 14.63 -18.00
CA ARG A 211 11.74 14.91 -18.44
C ARG A 211 12.68 13.73 -18.24
N LYS A 212 12.53 12.99 -17.13
CA LYS A 212 13.38 11.83 -16.82
C LYS A 212 13.01 10.58 -17.62
N LEU A 213 11.73 10.38 -17.90
CA LEU A 213 11.20 9.14 -18.47
C LEU A 213 10.97 9.23 -19.98
N THR A 214 11.25 10.36 -20.62
CA THR A 214 11.02 10.53 -22.06
C THR A 214 12.26 11.02 -22.79
N THR A 215 12.40 10.59 -24.05
CA THR A 215 13.46 11.00 -24.99
C THR A 215 12.84 11.53 -26.29
N VAL A 216 13.59 12.28 -27.10
CA VAL A 216 13.18 12.69 -28.46
C VAL A 216 14.07 11.92 -29.41
N VAL A 217 13.46 11.16 -30.30
CA VAL A 217 14.14 10.47 -31.41
C VAL A 217 13.42 10.91 -32.68
N ASP A 218 14.16 11.38 -33.68
CA ASP A 218 13.63 11.86 -34.97
C ASP A 218 12.50 12.89 -34.84
N GLY A 219 12.63 13.81 -33.88
CA GLY A 219 11.64 14.88 -33.63
C GLY A 219 10.35 14.41 -32.96
N ARG A 220 10.23 13.13 -32.60
CA ARG A 220 9.08 12.56 -31.86
C ARG A 220 9.48 12.25 -30.43
N ARG A 221 8.68 12.73 -29.47
CA ARG A 221 8.86 12.37 -28.07
C ARG A 221 8.27 10.99 -27.79
N GLY A 222 9.05 10.14 -27.13
CA GLY A 222 8.64 8.82 -26.64
C GLY A 222 9.23 8.55 -25.26
N ILE A 223 8.92 7.40 -24.67
CA ILE A 223 9.44 6.94 -23.39
C ILE A 223 10.88 6.47 -23.58
N ALA A 224 11.78 6.92 -22.71
CA ALA A 224 13.18 6.52 -22.72
C ALA A 224 13.32 5.10 -22.15
N ALA A 225 13.90 4.19 -22.93
CA ALA A 225 14.17 2.82 -22.49
C ALA A 225 15.21 2.78 -21.36
N ASP A 226 14.95 1.95 -20.36
CA ASP A 226 15.84 1.59 -19.25
C ASP A 226 15.61 0.10 -18.90
N PRO A 227 15.96 -0.85 -19.80
CA PRO A 227 15.65 -2.26 -19.59
C PRO A 227 16.43 -2.86 -18.40
N PRO A 228 15.82 -3.78 -17.61
CA PRO A 228 14.45 -4.27 -17.74
C PRO A 228 13.39 -3.41 -17.02
N LEU A 229 13.79 -2.28 -16.40
CA LEU A 229 12.96 -1.49 -15.50
C LEU A 229 11.88 -0.66 -16.20
N LEU A 230 12.17 -0.22 -17.42
CA LEU A 230 11.26 0.53 -18.29
C LEU A 230 11.54 0.13 -19.74
N VAL A 231 10.59 -0.53 -20.39
CA VAL A 231 10.77 -0.98 -21.76
C VAL A 231 9.60 -0.48 -22.61
N PRO A 232 9.83 0.44 -23.55
CA PRO A 232 8.82 0.88 -24.52
C PRO A 232 8.18 -0.30 -25.23
N VAL A 233 6.89 -0.18 -25.56
CA VAL A 233 6.18 -1.26 -26.26
C VAL A 233 6.83 -1.55 -27.62
N SER A 234 7.38 -0.53 -28.29
CA SER A 234 8.16 -0.65 -29.53
C SER A 234 9.33 -1.63 -29.43
N ASP A 235 9.92 -1.76 -28.24
CA ASP A 235 11.11 -2.57 -28.01
C ASP A 235 10.74 -3.97 -27.48
N LEU A 236 9.48 -4.16 -27.05
CA LEU A 236 8.97 -5.42 -26.50
C LEU A 236 8.34 -6.32 -27.56
N LEU A 237 7.72 -5.73 -28.59
CA LEU A 237 6.83 -6.45 -29.50
C LEU A 237 7.14 -6.12 -30.97
N PRO A 238 7.03 -7.10 -31.88
CA PRO A 238 6.99 -6.84 -33.32
C PRO A 238 5.86 -5.86 -33.68
N GLU A 239 5.99 -5.20 -34.83
CA GLU A 239 5.10 -4.09 -35.22
C GLU A 239 3.59 -4.45 -35.20
N LEU A 240 3.22 -5.62 -35.72
CA LEU A 240 1.83 -6.05 -35.76
C LEU A 240 1.24 -6.25 -34.35
N ASP A 241 2.00 -6.89 -33.46
CA ASP A 241 1.60 -7.12 -32.07
C ASP A 241 1.56 -5.82 -31.27
N ARG A 242 2.47 -4.89 -31.57
CA ARG A 242 2.47 -3.53 -31.00
C ARG A 242 1.18 -2.79 -31.34
N LEU A 243 0.78 -2.75 -32.62
CA LEU A 243 -0.44 -2.06 -33.05
C LEU A 243 -1.68 -2.64 -32.35
N GLN A 244 -1.77 -3.97 -32.23
CA GLN A 244 -2.85 -4.63 -31.51
C GLN A 244 -2.86 -4.27 -30.01
N LEU A 245 -1.69 -4.18 -29.37
CA LEU A 245 -1.61 -3.76 -27.97
C LEU A 245 -2.01 -2.29 -27.80
N GLU A 246 -1.58 -1.40 -28.71
CA GLU A 246 -1.96 0.01 -28.69
C GLU A 246 -3.49 0.19 -28.80
N ASP A 247 -4.16 -0.53 -29.69
CA ASP A 247 -5.62 -0.50 -29.82
C ASP A 247 -6.31 -0.97 -28.54
N ARG A 248 -5.81 -2.05 -27.92
CA ARG A 248 -6.34 -2.54 -26.63
C ARG A 248 -6.12 -1.53 -25.50
N ILE A 249 -5.01 -0.80 -25.51
CA ILE A 249 -4.76 0.25 -24.52
C ILE A 249 -5.66 1.45 -24.74
N ARG A 250 -5.93 1.84 -25.99
CA ARG A 250 -6.94 2.87 -26.29
C ARG A 250 -8.32 2.45 -25.80
N ALA A 251 -8.71 1.19 -26.03
CA ALA A 251 -9.95 0.64 -25.49
C ALA A 251 -9.96 0.65 -23.95
N LEU A 252 -8.84 0.25 -23.31
CA LEU A 252 -8.68 0.32 -21.86
C LEU A 252 -8.86 1.74 -21.34
N LEU A 253 -8.23 2.74 -21.99
CA LEU A 253 -8.33 4.14 -21.60
C LEU A 253 -9.74 4.70 -21.79
N ALA A 254 -10.44 4.32 -22.87
CA ALA A 254 -11.82 4.71 -23.10
C ALA A 254 -12.76 4.14 -22.02
N GLY A 255 -12.58 2.87 -21.66
CA GLY A 255 -13.33 2.25 -20.58
C GLY A 255 -12.99 2.83 -19.20
N TYR A 256 -11.70 3.06 -18.92
CA TYR A 256 -11.23 3.74 -17.72
C TYR A 256 -11.84 5.14 -17.59
N ARG A 257 -11.85 5.93 -18.66
CA ARG A 257 -12.46 7.27 -18.69
C ARG A 257 -13.89 7.24 -18.17
N SER A 258 -14.67 6.20 -18.51
CA SER A 258 -16.05 6.07 -18.04
C SER A 258 -16.18 5.94 -16.50
N THR A 259 -15.10 5.59 -15.79
CA THR A 259 -15.08 5.47 -14.33
C THR A 259 -14.72 6.77 -13.60
N LEU A 260 -14.27 7.79 -14.33
CA LEU A 260 -13.95 9.11 -13.76
C LEU A 260 -15.23 9.95 -13.53
N ALA A 261 -15.16 10.91 -12.61
CA ALA A 261 -16.18 11.95 -12.47
C ALA A 261 -16.26 12.83 -13.73
N GLU A 262 -17.42 13.43 -14.00
CA GLU A 262 -17.69 14.12 -15.28
C GLU A 262 -16.73 15.28 -15.57
N ASP A 263 -16.40 16.08 -14.55
CA ASP A 263 -15.41 17.15 -14.63
C ASP A 263 -14.00 16.61 -14.96
N ARG A 264 -13.64 15.46 -14.41
CA ARG A 264 -12.35 14.78 -14.70
C ARG A 264 -12.33 14.10 -16.05
N ARG A 265 -13.47 13.63 -16.56
CA ARG A 265 -13.59 13.15 -17.96
C ARG A 265 -13.30 14.27 -18.94
N HIS A 266 -13.93 15.44 -18.74
CA HIS A 266 -13.68 16.62 -19.58
C HIS A 266 -12.21 17.02 -19.59
N LEU A 267 -11.55 17.02 -18.42
CA LEU A 267 -10.11 17.27 -18.33
C LEU A 267 -9.28 16.20 -19.04
N PHE A 268 -9.63 14.92 -18.88
CA PHE A 268 -8.93 13.81 -19.52
C PHE A 268 -8.98 13.88 -21.05
N ASP A 269 -10.11 14.30 -21.62
CA ASP A 269 -10.32 14.41 -23.07
C ASP A 269 -9.43 15.45 -23.77
N ALA A 270 -8.85 16.37 -23.00
CA ALA A 270 -7.87 17.31 -23.53
C ALA A 270 -6.52 16.65 -23.85
N PHE A 271 -6.26 15.43 -23.36
CA PHE A 271 -5.00 14.71 -23.54
C PHE A 271 -5.11 13.66 -24.65
N ARG A 272 -4.12 13.63 -25.54
CA ARG A 272 -3.93 12.61 -26.58
C ARG A 272 -2.82 11.64 -26.21
N TYR A 273 -3.02 10.35 -26.53
CA TYR A 273 -2.00 9.32 -26.38
C TYR A 273 -0.77 9.62 -27.25
N VAL A 274 0.42 9.41 -26.68
CA VAL A 274 1.71 9.57 -27.37
C VAL A 274 2.46 8.25 -27.42
N ASP A 275 2.73 7.64 -26.26
CA ASP A 275 3.58 6.44 -26.17
C ASP A 275 3.31 5.64 -24.89
N MET A 276 3.82 4.41 -24.82
CA MET A 276 3.65 3.51 -23.70
C MET A 276 4.83 2.59 -23.46
N ALA A 277 5.08 2.26 -22.19
CA ALA A 277 6.15 1.36 -21.78
C ALA A 277 5.73 0.47 -20.62
N ARG A 278 6.26 -0.75 -20.58
CA ARG A 278 6.16 -1.63 -19.43
C ARG A 278 7.11 -1.14 -18.34
N LYS A 279 6.62 -1.10 -17.10
CA LYS A 279 7.38 -0.66 -15.93
C LYS A 279 7.49 -1.75 -14.87
N VAL A 280 8.70 -1.97 -14.35
CA VAL A 280 8.90 -2.72 -13.11
C VAL A 280 8.62 -1.82 -11.89
N VAL A 281 7.73 -2.26 -11.01
CA VAL A 281 7.29 -1.54 -9.80
C VAL A 281 7.93 -2.10 -8.52
N GLY A 282 7.37 -1.81 -7.32
CA GLY A 282 7.92 -2.18 -6.02
C GLY A 282 8.07 -3.70 -5.81
N VAL A 283 8.79 -4.10 -4.75
CA VAL A 283 9.23 -5.49 -4.49
C VAL A 283 8.07 -6.51 -4.60
N GLY A 284 6.92 -6.25 -3.95
CA GLY A 284 5.76 -7.15 -4.00
C GLY A 284 5.08 -7.26 -5.36
N SER A 285 5.22 -6.24 -6.22
CA SER A 285 4.55 -6.17 -7.52
C SER A 285 5.50 -6.47 -8.70
N VAL A 286 6.76 -6.88 -8.46
CA VAL A 286 7.68 -7.28 -9.55
C VAL A 286 7.11 -8.47 -10.31
N GLY A 287 6.99 -8.36 -11.64
CA GLY A 287 6.37 -9.38 -12.47
C GLY A 287 4.85 -9.24 -12.65
N THR A 288 4.19 -8.28 -12.01
CA THR A 288 2.82 -7.88 -12.38
C THR A 288 2.83 -7.01 -13.63
N ARG A 289 1.74 -6.98 -14.40
CA ARG A 289 1.63 -6.09 -15.57
C ARG A 289 1.40 -4.66 -15.11
N CYS A 290 2.44 -3.84 -15.21
CA CYS A 290 2.36 -2.41 -14.95
C CYS A 290 2.88 -1.65 -16.17
N TRP A 291 2.12 -0.67 -16.60
CA TRP A 291 2.41 0.15 -17.76
C TRP A 291 2.46 1.63 -17.37
N ILE A 292 3.26 2.39 -18.11
CA ILE A 292 3.20 3.85 -18.12
C ILE A 292 2.66 4.27 -19.49
N VAL A 293 1.63 5.09 -19.49
CA VAL A 293 1.09 5.73 -20.68
C VAL A 293 1.46 7.20 -20.65
N LEU A 294 2.11 7.67 -21.71
CA LEU A 294 2.40 9.07 -21.96
C LEU A 294 1.27 9.68 -22.80
N LEU A 295 0.69 10.76 -22.30
CA LEU A 295 -0.25 11.60 -23.01
C LEU A 295 0.25 13.06 -23.03
N THR A 296 -0.18 13.84 -24.02
CA THR A 296 0.07 15.29 -24.11
C THR A 296 -1.21 16.03 -24.41
N ALA A 297 -1.38 17.25 -23.90
CA ALA A 297 -2.52 18.10 -24.24
C ALA A 297 -2.14 19.07 -25.37
N ARG A 298 -2.03 20.37 -25.06
CA ARG A 298 -1.75 21.44 -26.04
C ARG A 298 -0.52 21.15 -26.90
N ASP A 299 0.55 20.70 -26.25
CA ASP A 299 1.83 20.41 -26.86
C ASP A 299 2.67 19.52 -25.92
N ASP A 300 3.93 19.27 -26.28
CA ASP A 300 4.86 18.43 -25.52
C ASP A 300 5.31 19.06 -24.19
N THR A 301 4.92 20.30 -23.88
CA THR A 301 5.15 20.95 -22.58
C THR A 301 3.99 20.76 -21.60
N ASP A 302 2.88 20.15 -22.04
CA ASP A 302 1.71 19.82 -21.22
C ASP A 302 1.48 18.29 -21.11
N PRO A 303 2.40 17.55 -20.44
CA PRO A 303 2.35 16.10 -20.38
C PRO A 303 1.51 15.57 -19.22
N LEU A 304 0.88 14.41 -19.46
CA LEU A 304 0.27 13.56 -18.45
C LEU A 304 0.90 12.16 -18.53
N LEU A 305 1.42 11.67 -17.41
CA LEU A 305 1.88 10.29 -17.28
C LEU A 305 0.89 9.52 -16.41
N LEU A 306 0.27 8.49 -16.98
CA LEU A 306 -0.58 7.56 -16.24
C LEU A 306 0.16 6.27 -15.96
N GLN A 307 -0.10 5.68 -14.80
CA GLN A 307 0.26 4.31 -14.46
C GLN A 307 -0.99 3.45 -14.58
N VAL A 308 -0.92 2.41 -15.42
CA VAL A 308 -1.96 1.39 -15.57
C VAL A 308 -1.41 0.11 -14.95
N LYS A 309 -1.96 -0.32 -13.81
CA LYS A 309 -1.45 -1.45 -13.04
C LYS A 309 -2.52 -2.55 -12.93
N GLU A 310 -2.11 -3.77 -13.23
CA GLU A 310 -2.93 -4.96 -13.07
C GLU A 310 -3.24 -5.18 -11.59
N ALA A 311 -4.53 -5.40 -11.30
CA ALA A 311 -5.01 -5.82 -10.00
C ALA A 311 -5.31 -7.32 -10.07
N GLY A 312 -4.58 -8.11 -9.29
CA GLY A 312 -4.89 -9.51 -9.05
C GLY A 312 -5.82 -9.70 -7.85
N PRO A 313 -6.29 -10.94 -7.60
CA PRO A 313 -6.97 -11.28 -6.36
C PRO A 313 -6.13 -10.90 -5.15
N SER A 314 -6.76 -10.36 -4.12
CA SER A 314 -6.04 -10.08 -2.88
C SER A 314 -5.52 -11.36 -2.23
N VAL A 315 -4.31 -11.31 -1.69
CA VAL A 315 -3.79 -12.32 -0.76
C VAL A 315 -4.67 -12.45 0.49
N LEU A 316 -5.41 -11.40 0.84
CA LEU A 316 -6.38 -11.45 1.93
C LEU A 316 -7.67 -12.17 1.52
N ALA A 317 -8.04 -12.19 0.24
CA ALA A 317 -9.29 -12.84 -0.19
C ALA A 317 -9.26 -14.35 0.10
N THR A 318 -8.12 -15.01 -0.12
CA THR A 318 -7.93 -16.43 0.18
C THR A 318 -7.74 -16.70 1.67
N ALA A 319 -7.11 -15.78 2.41
CA ALA A 319 -6.93 -15.88 3.85
C ALA A 319 -8.20 -15.58 4.66
N THR A 320 -9.16 -14.83 4.11
CA THR A 320 -10.37 -14.36 4.81
C THR A 320 -11.64 -15.11 4.45
N VAL A 321 -11.53 -16.23 3.71
CA VAL A 321 -12.65 -17.18 3.48
C VAL A 321 -13.32 -17.61 4.81
N TRP A 322 -12.69 -17.33 5.94
CA TRP A 322 -13.18 -17.53 7.31
C TRP A 322 -14.33 -16.63 7.79
N ALA A 323 -14.80 -15.61 7.06
CA ALA A 323 -15.96 -14.80 7.49
C ALA A 323 -17.32 -15.39 7.05
N ALA A 324 -17.59 -16.66 7.38
CA ALA A 324 -18.90 -17.31 7.20
C ALA A 324 -20.00 -16.80 8.17
N ALA A 325 -19.95 -15.52 8.55
CA ALA A 325 -20.90 -14.89 9.48
C ALA A 325 -21.37 -13.53 8.93
N GLY A 326 -22.11 -13.57 7.83
CA GLY A 326 -22.84 -12.42 7.29
C GLY A 326 -22.02 -11.48 6.38
N PRO A 327 -22.66 -10.44 5.82
CA PRO A 327 -21.99 -9.47 4.95
C PRO A 327 -20.91 -8.76 5.75
N ALA A 328 -19.64 -9.06 5.44
CA ALA A 328 -18.51 -8.36 6.05
C ALA A 328 -18.61 -6.86 5.71
N PRO A 329 -18.54 -5.95 6.70
CA PRO A 329 -18.49 -4.53 6.42
C PRO A 329 -17.19 -4.21 5.65
N GLY A 330 -17.32 -3.63 4.46
CA GLY A 330 -16.20 -3.24 3.61
C GLY A 330 -16.42 -3.57 2.14
N LEU A 331 -15.44 -3.22 1.31
CA LEU A 331 -15.48 -3.37 -0.14
C LEU A 331 -14.57 -4.53 -0.56
N ALA A 332 -15.21 -5.66 -0.91
CA ALA A 332 -14.59 -6.82 -1.54
C ALA A 332 -14.70 -6.73 -3.08
N ALA A 333 -14.04 -7.64 -3.80
CA ALA A 333 -14.20 -7.75 -5.24
C ALA A 333 -15.63 -8.17 -5.58
N GLY A 334 -16.39 -7.26 -6.19
CA GLY A 334 -17.74 -7.52 -6.72
C GLY A 334 -17.71 -7.86 -8.21
N THR A 335 -18.84 -7.67 -8.89
CA THR A 335 -18.95 -7.88 -10.35
C THR A 335 -18.01 -6.98 -11.15
N ASP A 336 -17.64 -5.81 -10.60
CA ASP A 336 -16.75 -4.82 -11.21
C ASP A 336 -15.26 -5.17 -11.13
N GLY A 337 -14.89 -6.23 -10.39
CA GLY A 337 -13.54 -6.82 -10.40
C GLY A 337 -12.51 -6.22 -9.45
N GLU A 338 -11.29 -6.73 -9.57
CA GLU A 338 -10.17 -6.43 -8.66
C GLU A 338 -9.70 -4.98 -8.78
N GLY A 339 -9.76 -4.39 -9.99
CA GLY A 339 -9.40 -2.99 -10.21
C GLY A 339 -10.34 -2.03 -9.47
N HIS A 340 -11.64 -2.33 -9.50
CA HIS A 340 -12.63 -1.58 -8.72
C HIS A 340 -12.38 -1.71 -7.22
N ARG A 341 -12.11 -2.94 -6.72
CA ARG A 341 -11.78 -3.18 -5.31
C ARG A 341 -10.64 -2.28 -4.84
N VAL A 342 -9.53 -2.24 -5.59
CA VAL A 342 -8.37 -1.41 -5.26
C VAL A 342 -8.75 0.08 -5.19
N VAL A 343 -9.46 0.59 -6.20
CA VAL A 343 -9.86 2.00 -6.26
C VAL A 343 -10.83 2.38 -5.15
N ALA A 344 -11.84 1.55 -4.91
CA ALA A 344 -12.88 1.83 -3.93
C ALA A 344 -12.33 1.74 -2.49
N GLY A 345 -11.49 0.73 -2.21
CA GLY A 345 -10.75 0.63 -0.95
C GLY A 345 -9.81 1.81 -0.72
N GLN A 346 -9.08 2.24 -1.76
CA GLN A 346 -8.23 3.44 -1.69
C GLN A 346 -9.04 4.69 -1.35
N ARG A 347 -10.15 4.96 -2.04
CA ARG A 347 -11.02 6.13 -1.79
C ARG A 347 -11.63 6.12 -0.38
N LEU A 348 -11.96 4.93 0.13
CA LEU A 348 -12.51 4.74 1.46
C LEU A 348 -11.47 5.01 2.57
N MET A 349 -10.22 4.58 2.37
CA MET A 349 -9.17 4.64 3.40
C MET A 349 -8.31 5.90 3.36
N GLN A 350 -7.95 6.36 2.15
CA GLN A 350 -7.01 7.46 1.91
C GLN A 350 -7.71 8.80 2.02
N ALA A 351 -7.19 9.75 2.81
CA ALA A 351 -7.84 11.06 3.00
C ALA A 351 -7.98 11.84 1.70
N THR A 352 -7.07 11.60 0.76
CA THR A 352 -7.07 12.26 -0.54
C THR A 352 -6.47 11.34 -1.58
N SER A 353 -7.21 11.10 -2.66
CA SER A 353 -6.78 10.25 -3.77
C SER A 353 -6.51 11.07 -5.02
N ASP A 354 -5.74 10.47 -5.93
CA ASP A 354 -5.44 11.02 -7.25
C ASP A 354 -6.74 11.32 -8.04
N ILE A 355 -6.79 12.48 -8.71
CA ILE A 355 -7.98 12.92 -9.44
C ILE A 355 -8.28 12.05 -10.67
N PHE A 356 -7.29 11.32 -11.16
CA PHE A 356 -7.39 10.39 -12.26
C PHE A 356 -7.46 8.93 -11.80
N LEU A 357 -7.68 8.68 -10.51
CA LEU A 357 -7.84 7.32 -9.98
C LEU A 357 -9.12 6.69 -10.53
N GLY A 358 -8.98 5.65 -11.34
CA GLY A 358 -10.08 4.89 -11.93
C GLY A 358 -9.67 3.44 -12.21
N TRP A 359 -10.56 2.66 -12.82
CA TRP A 359 -10.32 1.24 -13.10
C TRP A 359 -10.92 0.85 -14.45
N HIS A 360 -10.49 -0.28 -14.97
CA HIS A 360 -11.17 -0.91 -16.08
C HIS A 360 -10.83 -2.40 -16.17
N ARG A 361 -11.76 -3.17 -16.72
CA ARG A 361 -11.62 -4.61 -16.97
C ARG A 361 -11.55 -4.84 -18.47
N VAL A 362 -10.54 -5.56 -18.93
CA VAL A 362 -10.34 -5.82 -20.37
C VAL A 362 -9.96 -7.28 -20.66
N PRO A 363 -10.38 -7.84 -21.81
CA PRO A 363 -9.83 -9.09 -22.31
C PRO A 363 -8.34 -8.95 -22.66
N GLY A 364 -7.50 -9.79 -22.06
CA GLY A 364 -6.07 -9.90 -22.33
C GLY A 364 -5.77 -10.51 -23.70
N ILE A 365 -4.53 -10.35 -24.18
CA ILE A 365 -4.07 -10.92 -25.46
C ILE A 365 -4.09 -12.46 -25.45
N ASP A 366 -3.97 -13.03 -24.26
CA ASP A 366 -4.03 -14.45 -23.96
C ASP A 366 -5.45 -14.96 -23.73
N GLY A 367 -6.47 -14.15 -24.07
CA GLY A 367 -7.88 -14.48 -23.87
C GLY A 367 -8.36 -14.42 -22.42
N ARG A 368 -7.47 -14.12 -21.46
CA ARG A 368 -7.83 -13.99 -20.04
C ARG A 368 -8.32 -12.59 -19.75
N THR A 369 -9.49 -12.45 -19.14
CA THR A 369 -9.95 -11.15 -18.63
C THR A 369 -9.04 -10.68 -17.51
N ARG A 370 -8.60 -9.42 -17.57
CA ARG A 370 -7.69 -8.81 -16.60
C ARG A 370 -8.30 -7.51 -16.08
N ASP A 371 -8.09 -7.30 -14.79
CA ASP A 371 -8.54 -6.12 -14.07
C ASP A 371 -7.38 -5.14 -13.90
N PHE A 372 -7.62 -3.86 -14.16
CA PHE A 372 -6.62 -2.80 -14.04
C PHE A 372 -7.17 -1.65 -13.23
N TYR A 373 -6.27 -0.96 -12.52
CA TYR A 373 -6.51 0.39 -12.03
C TYR A 373 -5.51 1.37 -12.65
N VAL A 374 -5.95 2.62 -12.77
CA VAL A 374 -5.24 3.70 -13.45
C VAL A 374 -5.12 4.88 -12.49
N ARG A 375 -3.94 5.50 -12.44
CA ARG A 375 -3.67 6.70 -11.63
C ARG A 375 -2.54 7.53 -12.25
N GLN A 376 -2.38 8.79 -11.85
CA GLN A 376 -1.20 9.57 -12.23
C GLN A 376 0.11 8.95 -11.72
N LEU A 377 1.12 8.94 -12.58
CA LEU A 377 2.46 8.52 -12.22
C LEU A 377 3.22 9.67 -11.56
N ARG A 378 3.56 9.49 -10.27
CA ARG A 378 4.45 10.38 -9.49
C ARG A 378 3.97 11.83 -9.40
N ASP A 379 2.79 12.07 -8.83
CA ASP A 379 2.46 13.40 -8.29
C ASP A 379 2.95 13.52 -6.83
N TRP A 380 4.13 14.12 -6.66
CA TRP A 380 4.79 14.38 -5.37
C TRP A 380 5.13 13.14 -4.52
N LYS A 381 5.13 11.93 -5.11
CA LYS A 381 5.34 10.67 -4.38
C LYS A 381 6.73 10.62 -3.72
N GLY A 382 6.75 10.73 -2.39
CA GLY A 382 7.94 10.65 -1.54
C GLY A 382 7.96 9.40 -0.66
N SER A 383 8.91 8.48 -0.88
CA SER A 383 9.22 7.44 0.10
C SER A 383 10.16 8.02 1.16
N VAL A 384 9.88 7.69 2.42
CA VAL A 384 10.70 8.14 3.55
C VAL A 384 11.83 7.10 3.78
N PRO A 385 13.12 7.47 3.67
CA PRO A 385 14.23 6.52 3.81
C PRO A 385 14.42 6.15 5.27
N THR A 386 13.88 5.01 5.69
CA THR A 386 13.97 4.52 7.08
C THR A 386 15.38 4.11 7.45
N GLU A 387 16.20 3.69 6.49
CA GLU A 387 17.56 3.18 6.71
C GLU A 387 18.52 4.26 7.25
N GLU A 388 18.20 5.53 6.99
CA GLU A 388 19.00 6.68 7.41
C GLU A 388 18.54 7.28 8.75
N MET A 389 17.49 6.69 9.36
CA MET A 389 16.92 7.22 10.59
C MET A 389 17.70 6.77 11.82
N ASN A 390 17.78 7.65 12.82
CA ASN A 390 18.12 7.27 14.18
C ASN A 390 16.86 6.80 14.96
N PRO A 391 16.98 6.25 16.19
CA PRO A 391 15.83 5.74 16.93
C PRO A 391 14.70 6.74 17.14
N ARG A 392 15.03 8.02 17.37
CA ARG A 392 14.02 9.08 17.54
C ARG A 392 13.26 9.36 16.24
N GLY A 393 13.95 9.35 15.10
CA GLY A 393 13.37 9.53 13.77
C GLY A 393 12.43 8.39 13.40
N LEU A 394 12.87 7.13 13.57
CA LEU A 394 12.05 5.97 13.27
C LEU A 394 10.81 5.92 14.19
N ARG A 395 10.94 6.31 15.46
CA ARG A 395 9.79 6.45 16.37
C ARG A 395 8.75 7.42 15.84
N ALA A 396 9.16 8.65 15.52
CA ALA A 396 8.24 9.69 15.04
C ALA A 396 7.55 9.26 13.73
N TYR A 397 8.29 8.60 12.84
CA TYR A 397 7.75 8.06 11.60
C TYR A 397 6.74 6.93 11.86
N ALA A 398 7.06 5.97 12.73
CA ALA A 398 6.16 4.89 13.09
C ALA A 398 4.87 5.38 13.78
N GLU A 399 4.96 6.42 14.63
CA GLU A 399 3.80 7.10 15.22
C GLU A 399 2.92 7.77 14.16
N LEU A 400 3.52 8.42 13.16
CA LEU A 400 2.80 9.03 12.03
C LEU A 400 2.08 7.97 11.17
N CYS A 401 2.75 6.87 10.84
CA CYS A 401 2.14 5.73 10.14
C CYS A 401 0.98 5.14 10.96
N SER A 402 1.16 4.99 12.27
CA SER A 402 0.14 4.43 13.17
C SER A 402 -1.09 5.32 13.29
N TRP A 403 -0.91 6.64 13.34
CA TRP A 403 -2.02 7.60 13.30
C TRP A 403 -2.77 7.52 11.96
N THR A 404 -2.03 7.47 10.85
CA THR A 404 -2.60 7.40 9.50
C THR A 404 -3.41 6.12 9.29
N LEU A 405 -2.90 4.99 9.77
CA LEU A 405 -3.59 3.71 9.73
C LEU A 405 -4.85 3.72 10.61
N ALA A 406 -4.78 4.27 11.83
CA ALA A 406 -5.96 4.43 12.68
C ALA A 406 -7.05 5.28 12.01
N ARG A 407 -6.67 6.36 11.30
CA ARG A 407 -7.62 7.17 10.52
C ARG A 407 -8.26 6.36 9.39
N ALA A 408 -7.48 5.59 8.64
CA ALA A 408 -8.00 4.74 7.58
C ALA A 408 -9.01 3.70 8.08
N HIS A 409 -8.71 3.05 9.21
CA HIS A 409 -9.65 2.13 9.87
C HIS A 409 -10.86 2.85 10.45
N ALA A 410 -10.69 4.05 11.02
CA ALA A 410 -11.81 4.81 11.59
C ALA A 410 -12.82 5.29 10.55
N ARG A 411 -12.40 5.49 9.29
CA ARG A 411 -13.26 5.85 8.16
C ARG A 411 -14.03 4.65 7.58
N SER A 412 -13.54 3.43 7.77
CA SER A 412 -14.06 2.24 7.09
C SER A 412 -14.67 1.20 8.01
N GLY A 413 -14.33 1.20 9.29
CA GLY A 413 -14.80 0.25 10.30
C GLY A 413 -15.49 0.92 11.49
N ASP A 414 -15.96 0.08 12.43
CA ASP A 414 -16.59 0.58 13.64
C ASP A 414 -15.55 1.12 14.64
N ARG A 415 -15.17 2.39 14.48
CA ARG A 415 -14.21 3.07 15.37
C ARG A 415 -14.61 3.07 16.86
N VAL A 416 -15.89 3.08 17.17
CA VAL A 416 -16.39 3.06 18.55
C VAL A 416 -16.21 1.67 19.17
N ALA A 417 -16.53 0.61 18.43
CA ALA A 417 -16.29 -0.76 18.86
C ALA A 417 -14.80 -1.08 18.98
N ILE A 418 -13.97 -0.62 18.03
CA ILE A 418 -12.51 -0.77 18.09
C ILE A 418 -11.94 -0.03 19.30
N ALA A 419 -12.30 1.24 19.53
CA ALA A 419 -11.86 1.97 20.71
C ALA A 419 -12.29 1.29 22.01
N ALA A 420 -13.53 0.80 22.08
CA ALA A 420 -14.03 0.06 23.23
C ALA A 420 -13.34 -1.30 23.43
N TYR A 421 -12.90 -1.96 22.35
CA TYR A 421 -12.09 -3.17 22.40
C TYR A 421 -10.69 -2.89 22.92
N LEU A 422 -10.05 -1.80 22.50
CA LEU A 422 -8.69 -1.44 22.92
C LEU A 422 -8.63 -0.88 24.35
N GLY A 423 -9.53 0.05 24.69
CA GLY A 423 -9.58 0.72 26.00
C GLY A 423 -8.34 1.55 26.32
N ASP A 424 -8.17 1.86 27.60
CA ASP A 424 -7.16 2.83 28.04
C ASP A 424 -5.86 2.19 28.53
N SER A 425 -5.86 0.87 28.78
CA SER A 425 -4.66 0.14 29.22
C SER A 425 -3.64 -0.02 28.09
N ASP A 426 -2.36 -0.10 28.45
CA ASP A 426 -1.27 -0.38 27.50
C ASP A 426 -1.10 -1.89 27.19
N ARG A 427 -2.05 -2.75 27.60
CA ARG A 427 -1.98 -4.21 27.35
C ARG A 427 -1.88 -4.55 25.87
N PHE A 428 -2.68 -3.90 25.03
CA PHE A 428 -2.61 -4.09 23.58
C PHE A 428 -1.28 -3.59 23.02
N ASP A 429 -0.81 -2.44 23.50
CA ASP A 429 0.44 -1.82 23.07
C ASP A 429 1.63 -2.77 23.32
N ARG A 430 1.67 -3.38 24.51
CA ARG A 430 2.70 -4.37 24.90
C ARG A 430 2.58 -5.66 24.10
N ALA A 431 1.36 -6.19 23.94
CA ALA A 431 1.12 -7.40 23.17
C ALA A 431 1.60 -7.23 21.71
N LEU A 432 1.25 -6.12 21.05
CA LEU A 432 1.68 -5.90 19.68
C LEU A 432 3.19 -5.61 19.54
N ALA A 433 3.83 -5.00 20.54
CA ALA A 433 5.28 -4.85 20.54
C ALA A 433 5.99 -6.22 20.62
N GLU A 434 5.46 -7.14 21.43
CA GLU A 434 5.96 -8.51 21.52
C GLU A 434 5.68 -9.32 20.24
N PHE A 435 4.48 -9.19 19.68
CA PHE A 435 4.12 -9.75 18.37
C PHE A 435 5.15 -9.32 17.32
N ALA A 436 5.40 -8.00 17.20
CA ALA A 436 6.27 -7.44 16.19
C ALA A 436 7.70 -7.98 16.25
N GLU A 437 8.28 -8.12 17.45
CA GLU A 437 9.61 -8.71 17.61
C GLU A 437 9.61 -10.21 17.29
N SER A 438 8.59 -10.95 17.72
CA SER A 438 8.49 -12.39 17.40
C SER A 438 8.30 -12.63 15.90
N TYR A 439 7.49 -11.81 15.24
CA TYR A 439 7.22 -11.91 13.81
C TYR A 439 8.39 -11.41 12.96
N ALA A 440 9.16 -10.41 13.44
CA ALA A 440 10.42 -10.03 12.80
C ALA A 440 11.41 -11.20 12.78
N THR A 441 11.55 -11.93 13.89
CA THR A 441 12.36 -13.16 13.94
C THR A 441 11.81 -14.22 12.98
N ARG A 442 10.49 -14.41 12.91
CA ARG A 442 9.90 -15.33 11.92
C ARG A 442 10.24 -14.93 10.48
N SER A 443 10.12 -13.65 10.16
CA SER A 443 10.40 -13.12 8.82
C SER A 443 11.87 -13.27 8.42
N GLU A 444 12.80 -13.16 9.37
CA GLU A 444 14.22 -13.44 9.16
C GLU A 444 14.47 -14.91 8.84
N LEU A 445 13.82 -15.83 9.55
CA LEU A 445 13.91 -17.27 9.27
C LEU A 445 13.32 -17.62 7.90
N ASP A 446 12.16 -17.06 7.57
CA ASP A 446 11.52 -17.25 6.27
C ASP A 446 12.39 -16.69 5.13
N HIS A 447 13.06 -15.55 5.37
CA HIS A 447 14.02 -14.98 4.42
C HIS A 447 15.24 -15.89 4.21
N ILE A 448 15.75 -16.53 5.27
CA ILE A 448 16.84 -17.52 5.15
C ILE A 448 16.39 -18.70 4.29
N ALA A 449 15.20 -19.25 4.56
CA ALA A 449 14.64 -20.36 3.76
C ALA A 449 14.46 -19.95 2.28
N PHE A 450 13.91 -18.77 2.04
CA PHE A 450 13.77 -18.22 0.68
C PHE A 450 15.11 -18.04 -0.02
N ARG A 451 16.15 -17.58 0.69
CA ARG A 451 17.49 -17.44 0.14
C ARG A 451 18.15 -18.77 -0.21
N ALA A 452 17.85 -19.82 0.54
CA ALA A 452 18.35 -21.17 0.26
C ALA A 452 17.65 -21.80 -0.95
N ALA A 453 16.35 -21.54 -1.13
CA ALA A 453 15.54 -22.13 -2.18
C ALA A 453 15.64 -21.42 -3.54
N THR A 454 15.94 -20.12 -3.55
CA THR A 454 16.05 -19.32 -4.79
C THR A 454 17.51 -19.11 -5.21
N LYS A 455 17.75 -18.99 -6.52
CA LYS A 455 19.09 -18.66 -7.02
C LYS A 455 19.32 -17.13 -6.98
N PRO A 456 20.57 -16.67 -6.80
CA PRO A 456 20.93 -15.26 -6.94
C PRO A 456 20.61 -14.71 -8.34
#